data_AF-A0A919L8Z5-F1
#
_entry.id   AF-A0A919L8Z5-F1
#
_cell.length_a   1.000
_cell.length_b   1.000
_cell.length_c   1.000
_cell.angle_alpha   90.00
_cell.angle_beta   90.00
_cell.angle_gamma   90.00
#
_symmetry.space_group_name_H-M   'P 1'
#
loop_
_entity.id
_entity.type
_entity.pdbx_description
1 polymer ?
#
loop_
_entity_poly.entity_id
_entity_poly.type
_entity_poly.pdbx_seq_one_letter_code
_entity_poly.pdbx_strand_id
1 'polypeptide(L)' 'MNQQQAVEEAAREVIAHGGPACLTDPKQVMRAVGRAYDLGATEEDLKAEMRRQRGEGQ' A
#
# COMPACT_ATOMS: atom_id res chain seq x y z
N MET A 1 -15.73 -0.16 2.00
CA MET A 1 -14.30 -0.30 2.34
C MET A 1 -13.91 0.96 3.09
N ASN A 2 -13.33 0.83 4.28
CA ASN A 2 -12.93 1.98 5.09
C ASN A 2 -11.49 2.39 4.79
N GLN A 3 -11.10 3.61 5.15
CA GLN A 3 -9.77 4.18 4.92
C GLN A 3 -8.64 3.19 5.28
N GLN A 4 -8.70 2.59 6.48
CA GLN A 4 -7.67 1.66 6.94
C GLN A 4 -7.57 0.37 6.10
N GLN A 5 -8.69 -0.14 5.58
CA GLN A 5 -8.67 -1.29 4.68
C GLN A 5 -8.04 -0.93 3.32
N ALA A 6 -8.27 0.30 2.84
CA ALA A 6 -7.66 0.78 1.60
C ALA A 6 -6.15 1.01 1.75
N VAL A 7 -5.71 1.50 2.91
CA VAL A 7 -4.29 1.62 3.26
C VAL A 7 -3.61 0.25 3.31
N GLU A 8 -4.24 -0.76 3.93
CA GLU A 8 -3.72 -2.12 3.98
C GLU A 8 -3.56 -2.74 2.58
N GLU A 9 -4.58 -2.59 1.73
CA GLU A 9 -4.56 -3.09 0.35
C GLU A 9 -3.46 -2.39 -0.47
N ALA A 10 -3.39 -1.07 -0.41
CA ALA A 10 -2.39 -0.29 -1.13
C ALA A 10 -0.96 -0.62 -0.67
N ALA A 11 -0.73 -0.72 0.63
CA ALA A 11 0.57 -1.12 1.18
C ALA A 11 0.97 -2.52 0.68
N ARG A 12 0.03 -3.47 0.67
CA ARG A 12 0.27 -4.83 0.16
C ARG A 12 0.65 -4.83 -1.32
N GLU A 13 -0.08 -4.09 -2.15
CA GLU A 13 0.19 -3.99 -3.60
C GLU A 13 1.55 -3.33 -3.87
N VAL A 14 1.91 -2.28 -3.12
CA VAL A 14 3.23 -1.62 -3.23
C VAL A 14 4.35 -2.56 -2.80
N ILE A 15 4.19 -3.30 -1.71
CA ILE A 15 5.18 -4.30 -1.27
C ILE A 15 5.34 -5.40 -2.32
N ALA A 16 4.24 -5.91 -2.85
CA ALA A 16 4.25 -6.94 -3.90
C ALA A 16 4.93 -6.44 -5.18
N HIS A 17 4.75 -5.17 -5.55
CA HIS A 17 5.41 -4.55 -6.70
C HIS A 17 6.90 -4.33 -6.48
N GLY A 18 7.27 -3.83 -5.29
CA GLY A 18 8.66 -3.56 -4.91
C GLY A 18 9.50 -4.80 -4.62
N GLY A 19 8.93 -6.00 -4.75
CA GLY A 19 9.68 -7.26 -4.67
C GLY A 19 10.54 -7.51 -5.91
N PRO A 20 11.57 -8.39 -5.82
CA PRO A 20 12.52 -8.66 -6.91
C PRO A 20 11.88 -9.22 -8.18
N ALA A 21 10.63 -9.66 -8.09
CA ALA A 21 9.89 -10.24 -9.19
C ALA A 21 8.98 -9.23 -9.92
N CYS A 22 8.74 -8.01 -9.38
CA CYS A 22 7.91 -6.96 -9.99
C CYS A 22 6.59 -7.49 -10.62
N LEU A 23 5.98 -8.50 -9.98
CA LEU A 23 4.93 -9.32 -10.59
C LEU A 23 3.56 -8.64 -10.67
N THR A 24 3.42 -7.42 -10.16
CA THR A 24 2.14 -6.69 -10.12
C THR A 24 2.11 -5.54 -11.12
N ASP A 25 0.95 -5.37 -11.74
CA ASP A 25 0.69 -4.31 -12.72
C ASP A 25 0.76 -2.92 -12.05
N PRO A 26 1.56 -1.96 -12.57
CA PRO A 26 1.73 -0.66 -11.95
C PRO A 26 0.44 0.17 -11.88
N LYS A 27 -0.55 -0.10 -12.76
CA LYS A 27 -1.85 0.58 -12.70
C LYS A 27 -2.70 0.04 -11.56
N GLN A 28 -2.57 -1.23 -11.19
CA GLN A 28 -3.21 -1.78 -9.98
C GLN A 28 -2.69 -1.09 -8.73
N VAL A 29 -1.37 -0.94 -8.60
CA VAL A 29 -0.74 -0.24 -7.47
C VAL A 29 -1.28 1.20 -7.37
N MET A 30 -1.25 1.93 -8.49
CA MET A 30 -1.76 3.31 -8.53
C MET A 30 -3.25 3.41 -8.22
N ARG A 31 -4.07 2.42 -8.62
CA ARG A 31 -5.50 2.38 -8.25
C ARG A 31 -5.72 2.12 -6.76
N ALA A 32 -4.97 1.20 -6.16
CA ALA A 32 -5.07 0.91 -4.73
C ALA A 32 -4.66 2.13 -3.90
N VAL A 33 -3.53 2.75 -4.25
CA VAL A 33 -3.02 3.98 -3.63
C VAL A 33 -4.00 5.14 -3.81
N GLY A 34 -4.52 5.34 -5.03
CA GLY A 34 -5.52 6.38 -5.32
C GLY A 34 -6.78 6.23 -4.47
N ARG A 35 -7.29 5.00 -4.30
CA ARG A 35 -8.43 4.73 -3.40
C ARG A 35 -8.15 5.06 -1.94
N ALA A 36 -6.93 4.80 -1.46
CA ALA A 36 -6.54 5.17 -0.11
C ALA A 36 -6.55 6.71 0.07
N TYR A 37 -6.00 7.45 -0.90
CA TYR A 37 -6.00 8.92 -0.88
C TYR A 37 -7.41 9.52 -0.99
N ASP A 38 -8.29 8.97 -1.83
CA ASP A 38 -9.69 9.41 -1.93
C ASP A 38 -10.44 9.27 -0.59
N LEU A 39 -10.05 8.29 0.24
CA LEU A 39 -10.58 8.07 1.58
C LEU A 39 -9.86 8.89 2.67
N GLY A 40 -8.98 9.81 2.27
CA GLY A 40 -8.26 10.72 3.15
C GLY A 40 -7.03 10.13 3.82
N ALA A 41 -6.53 8.96 3.37
CA ALA A 41 -5.24 8.46 3.85
C ALA A 41 -4.11 9.39 3.41
N THR A 42 -2.99 9.37 4.13
CA THR A 42 -1.78 10.10 3.75
C THR A 42 -0.69 9.15 3.26
N GLU A 43 0.36 9.72 2.67
CA GLU A 43 1.54 8.94 2.33
C GLU A 43 2.22 8.34 3.58
N GLU A 44 2.12 9.02 4.72
CA GLU A 44 2.64 8.52 6.01
C GLU A 44 1.88 7.30 6.49
N ASP A 45 0.54 7.26 6.35
CA ASP A 45 -0.28 6.09 6.67
C ASP A 45 0.15 4.87 5.83
N LEU A 46 0.33 5.07 4.53
CA LEU A 46 0.81 4.03 3.61
C LEU A 46 2.20 3.54 4.00
N LYS A 47 3.14 4.44 4.31
CA LYS A 47 4.50 4.09 4.76
C LYS A 47 4.50 3.35 6.09
N ALA A 48 3.68 3.77 7.05
CA ALA A 48 3.56 3.11 8.35
C ALA A 48 3.03 1.68 8.19
N GLU A 49 1.99 1.48 7.38
CA GLU A 49 1.42 0.17 7.11
C GLU A 49 2.39 -0.72 6.31
N MET A 50 3.08 -0.15 5.31
CA MET A 50 4.12 -0.89 4.58
C MET A 50 5.23 -1.40 5.52
N ARG A 51 5.68 -0.57 6.47
CA ARG A 51 6.70 -0.96 7.46
C ARG A 51 6.19 -2.06 8.39
N ARG A 52 4.94 -1.95 8.84
CA ARG A 52 4.27 -2.97 9.67
C ARG A 52 4.18 -4.31 8.93
N GLN A 53 3.78 -4.30 7.65
CA GLN A 53 3.64 -5.51 6.84
C GLN A 53 4.99 -6.16 6.46
N ARG A 54 6.05 -5.37 6.26
CA ARG A 54 7.40 -5.89 6.01
C ARG A 54 8.10 -6.44 7.27
N GLY A 55 7.60 -6.11 8.45
CA GLY A 55 8.25 -6.47 9.72
C GLY A 55 9.53 -5.68 10.02
N GLU A 56 9.78 -4.56 9.32
CA GLU A 56 10.98 -3.71 9.49
C GLU A 56 10.89 -2.78 10.73
N GLY A 57 10.37 -3.33 11.84
CA GLY A 57 10.15 -2.65 13.12
C GLY A 57 10.56 -3.49 14.33
N GLN A 58 11.52 -4.41 14.18
CA GLN A 58 12.21 -5.12 15.26
C GLN A 58 13.71 -4.86 15.20
#